data_AF-A0A1Q7JSW9-F1
#
_entry.id   AF-A0A1Q7JSW9-F1
#
_cell.length_a   1.000
_cell.length_b   1.000
_cell.length_c   1.000
_cell.angle_alpha   90.00
_cell.angle_beta   90.00
_cell.angle_gamma   90.00
#
_symmetry.space_group_name_H-M   'P 1'
#
loop_
_entity.id
_entity.type
_entity.pdbx_description
1 polymer ?
#
loop_
_entity_poly.entity_id
_entity_poly.type
_entity_poly.pdbx_seq_one_letter_code
_entity_poly.pdbx_strand_id
1 'polypeptide(L)'
;MRPMNPIGGFIAALATAIALAAPATGAAQLPDETPVHRLRATRPELEQHLSQLRLLAQSGKLGKLSPEWVRAETSYVVRRLEEGDFRVGDRLLIAVEEPGGAGGGPGGAADRNAVKSPEQQLTDTFTVGASQELTLPGVGVVSLHGVLRTELEPFLSGEIARYIKEPVVHARPLISLAVTGGVNKAGYYTVPADAVISAVLIAAADRAQR
;
A
#
# COMPACT_ATOMS: atom_id res chain seq x y z
N MET A 1 -75.53 55.13 12.97
CA MET A 1 -74.61 56.28 13.09
C MET A 1 -73.28 55.90 12.44
N ARG A 2 -72.73 56.76 11.57
CA ARG A 2 -71.28 56.83 11.23
C ARG A 2 -70.65 57.87 12.19
N PRO A 3 -69.31 57.97 12.41
CA PRO A 3 -68.15 57.56 11.59
C PRO A 3 -67.22 56.57 12.36
N MET A 4 -65.90 56.38 12.15
CA MET A 4 -64.89 57.01 11.28
C MET A 4 -63.69 56.08 10.97
N ASN A 5 -62.97 56.33 9.88
CA ASN A 5 -61.54 55.98 9.67
C ASN A 5 -60.74 57.31 9.78
N PRO A 6 -59.46 57.36 10.24
CA PRO A 6 -58.35 56.96 9.36
C PRO A 6 -56.95 56.62 9.98
N ILE A 7 -56.03 56.15 9.10
CA ILE A 7 -54.55 56.32 9.07
C ILE A 7 -53.64 55.73 10.20
N GLY A 8 -52.69 54.87 9.77
CA GLY A 8 -51.25 55.03 10.07
C GLY A 8 -50.54 53.95 10.92
N GLY A 9 -49.42 53.39 10.45
CA GLY A 9 -48.45 52.69 11.33
C GLY A 9 -47.63 51.51 10.77
N PHE A 10 -46.54 51.82 10.06
CA PHE A 10 -45.39 50.97 9.71
C PHE A 10 -44.90 49.91 10.74
N ILE A 11 -44.50 48.71 10.27
CA ILE A 11 -43.13 48.11 10.26
C ILE A 11 -43.21 46.58 10.11
N ALA A 12 -42.34 45.99 9.28
CA ALA A 12 -42.21 44.55 9.07
C ALA A 12 -41.25 43.87 10.07
N ALA A 13 -41.48 42.59 10.36
CA ALA A 13 -40.49 41.71 10.99
C ALA A 13 -40.55 40.32 10.35
N LEU A 14 -39.54 40.02 9.52
CA LEU A 14 -39.31 38.73 8.89
C LEU A 14 -38.43 37.86 9.82
N ALA A 15 -38.82 36.62 10.10
CA ALA A 15 -38.02 35.70 10.91
C ALA A 15 -37.92 34.32 10.24
N THR A 16 -36.92 34.17 9.37
CA THR A 16 -36.60 32.94 8.65
C THR A 16 -35.98 31.90 9.58
N ALA A 17 -36.60 30.73 9.72
CA ALA A 17 -35.97 29.56 10.33
C ALA A 17 -35.20 28.78 9.25
N ILE A 18 -33.87 28.89 9.26
CA ILE A 18 -32.99 28.21 8.29
C ILE A 18 -32.90 26.72 8.66
N ALA A 19 -33.28 25.84 7.73
CA ALA A 19 -33.03 24.42 7.86
C ALA A 19 -31.52 24.16 7.75
N LEU A 20 -30.92 23.67 8.84
CA LEU A 20 -29.49 23.37 8.90
C LEU A 20 -29.21 22.03 8.20
N ALA A 21 -29.15 22.05 6.87
CA ALA A 21 -28.70 20.91 6.08
C ALA A 21 -27.20 20.68 6.33
N ALA A 22 -26.88 19.62 7.08
CA ALA A 22 -25.50 19.19 7.25
C ALA A 22 -24.95 18.72 5.88
N PRO A 23 -23.77 19.20 5.44
CA PRO A 23 -23.16 18.69 4.22
C PRO A 23 -22.76 17.24 4.46
N ALA A 24 -23.43 16.30 3.80
CA ALA A 24 -22.91 14.95 3.66
C ALA A 24 -21.56 15.06 2.93
N THR A 25 -20.46 14.76 3.63
CA THR A 25 -19.14 14.61 3.03
C THR A 25 -19.23 13.57 1.93
N GLY A 26 -19.25 14.03 0.68
CA GLY A 26 -19.23 13.17 -0.48
C GLY A 26 -17.90 12.45 -0.53
N ALA A 27 -17.87 11.21 -0.05
CA ALA A 27 -16.79 10.29 -0.35
C ALA A 27 -16.75 10.12 -1.86
N ALA A 28 -15.79 10.78 -2.52
CA ALA A 28 -15.59 10.65 -3.96
C ALA A 28 -15.35 9.17 -4.25
N GLN A 29 -16.33 8.52 -4.89
CA GLN A 29 -16.21 7.12 -5.29
C GLN A 29 -15.06 7.04 -6.29
N LEU A 30 -13.95 6.48 -5.83
CA LEU A 30 -12.82 6.13 -6.69
C LEU A 30 -13.32 5.22 -7.82
N PRO A 31 -12.66 5.24 -9.00
CA PRO A 31 -12.92 4.26 -10.04
C PRO A 31 -12.90 2.83 -9.50
N ASP A 32 -13.68 1.96 -10.12
CA ASP A 32 -13.92 0.55 -9.74
C ASP A 32 -12.69 -0.35 -9.98
N GLU A 33 -11.49 0.22 -9.92
CA GLU A 33 -10.23 -0.50 -9.96
C GLU A 33 -9.95 -1.16 -8.62
N THR A 34 -9.86 -2.49 -8.63
CA THR A 34 -9.52 -3.27 -7.44
C THR A 34 -8.19 -2.77 -6.85
N PRO A 35 -8.09 -2.58 -5.52
CA PRO A 35 -6.88 -2.07 -4.89
C PRO A 35 -5.61 -2.88 -5.21
N VAL A 36 -5.78 -4.18 -5.49
CA VAL A 36 -4.69 -5.10 -5.84
C VAL A 36 -4.05 -4.76 -7.19
N HIS A 37 -4.81 -4.33 -8.20
CA HIS A 37 -4.23 -3.93 -9.48
C HIS A 37 -3.40 -2.65 -9.35
N ARG A 38 -3.91 -1.66 -8.59
CA ARG A 38 -3.16 -0.42 -8.31
C ARG A 38 -1.82 -0.69 -7.60
N LEU A 39 -1.74 -1.70 -6.74
CA LEU A 39 -0.50 -2.11 -6.06
C LEU A 39 0.51 -2.87 -6.96
N ARG A 40 0.13 -3.27 -8.18
CA ARG A 40 0.98 -4.03 -9.12
C ARG A 40 1.42 -3.24 -10.36
N ALA A 41 0.93 -2.01 -10.53
CA ALA A 41 1.28 -1.15 -11.65
C ALA A 41 2.80 -0.94 -11.77
N THR A 42 3.31 -1.10 -12.98
CA THR A 42 4.71 -0.85 -13.36
C THR A 42 4.97 0.64 -13.59
N ARG A 43 6.24 1.05 -13.63
CA ARG A 43 6.64 2.43 -13.95
C ARG A 43 6.04 2.97 -15.25
N PRO A 44 6.15 2.31 -16.42
CA PRO A 44 5.56 2.83 -17.65
C PRO A 44 4.03 2.95 -17.59
N GLU A 45 3.34 2.03 -16.90
CA GLU A 45 1.89 2.13 -16.68
C GLU A 45 1.52 3.35 -15.81
N LEU A 46 2.29 3.61 -14.74
CA LEU A 46 2.11 4.78 -13.89
C LEU A 46 2.43 6.10 -14.63
N GLU A 47 3.46 6.13 -15.48
CA GLU A 47 3.80 7.30 -16.32
C GLU A 47 2.71 7.57 -17.38
N GLN A 48 2.17 6.53 -18.01
CA GLN A 48 1.03 6.63 -18.92
C GLN A 48 -0.23 7.12 -18.18
N HIS A 49 -0.53 6.57 -17.01
CA HIS A 49 -1.67 6.98 -16.19
C HIS A 49 -1.53 8.45 -15.74
N LEU A 50 -0.34 8.87 -15.30
CA LEU A 50 -0.03 10.26 -14.96
C LEU A 50 -0.23 11.21 -16.15
N SER A 51 0.19 10.79 -17.35
CA SER A 51 -0.02 11.55 -18.57
C SER A 51 -1.51 11.71 -18.91
N GLN A 52 -2.30 10.66 -18.73
CA GLN A 52 -3.76 10.69 -18.90
C GLN A 52 -4.44 11.63 -17.88
N LEU A 53 -4.06 11.56 -16.60
CA LEU A 53 -4.59 12.43 -15.54
C LEU A 53 -4.27 13.91 -15.82
N ARG A 54 -3.06 14.22 -16.30
CA ARG A 54 -2.66 15.57 -16.73
C ARG A 54 -3.52 16.09 -17.88
N LEU A 55 -3.81 15.27 -18.89
CA LEU A 55 -4.69 15.64 -20.01
C LEU A 55 -6.15 15.88 -19.55
N LEU A 56 -6.67 15.09 -18.61
CA LEU A 56 -8.00 15.30 -18.02
C LEU A 56 -8.06 16.62 -17.22
N ALA A 57 -7.02 16.92 -16.44
CA ALA A 57 -6.91 18.18 -15.70
C ALA A 57 -6.81 19.41 -16.62
N GLN A 58 -6.04 19.33 -17.70
CA GLN A 58 -5.86 20.42 -18.67
C GLN A 58 -7.09 20.66 -19.54
N SER A 59 -7.79 19.59 -19.97
CA SER A 59 -8.93 19.69 -20.87
C SER A 59 -10.23 20.15 -20.21
N GLY A 60 -10.32 20.12 -18.88
CA GLY A 60 -11.53 20.42 -18.12
C GLY A 60 -12.67 19.41 -18.31
N LYS A 61 -12.46 18.35 -19.11
CA LYS A 61 -13.46 17.33 -19.44
C LYS A 61 -13.42 16.15 -18.47
N LEU A 62 -13.65 16.42 -17.18
CA LEU A 62 -13.58 15.39 -16.13
C LEU A 62 -14.77 14.41 -16.14
N GLY A 63 -15.88 14.74 -16.82
CA GLY A 63 -17.04 13.87 -16.95
C GLY A 63 -17.70 13.59 -15.59
N LYS A 64 -17.52 12.37 -15.06
CA LYS A 64 -18.00 11.95 -13.73
C LYS A 64 -16.97 12.15 -12.61
N LEU A 65 -15.70 12.44 -12.94
CA LEU A 65 -14.63 12.58 -11.96
C LEU A 65 -14.62 14.00 -11.37
N SER A 66 -14.24 14.14 -10.10
CA SER A 66 -14.11 15.46 -9.47
C SER A 66 -12.71 16.05 -9.72
N PRO A 67 -12.56 17.39 -9.81
CA PRO A 67 -11.25 18.04 -9.92
C PRO A 67 -10.34 17.76 -8.73
N GLU A 68 -10.91 17.51 -7.56
CA GLU A 68 -10.17 17.10 -6.37
C GLU A 68 -9.62 15.69 -6.50
N TRP A 69 -10.42 14.74 -6.97
CA TRP A 69 -10.00 13.36 -7.19
C TRP A 69 -8.82 13.28 -8.18
N VAL A 70 -8.91 13.98 -9.32
CA VAL A 70 -7.81 14.00 -10.31
C VAL A 70 -6.52 14.58 -9.72
N ARG A 71 -6.61 15.62 -8.87
CA ARG A 71 -5.44 16.14 -8.15
C ARG A 71 -4.86 15.13 -7.16
N ALA A 72 -5.71 14.50 -6.35
CA ALA A 72 -5.29 13.50 -5.38
C ALA A 72 -4.62 12.28 -6.04
N GLU A 73 -5.20 11.74 -7.10
CA GLU A 73 -4.63 10.63 -7.86
C GLU A 73 -3.32 11.04 -8.56
N THR A 74 -3.25 12.25 -9.12
CA THR A 74 -1.99 12.79 -9.70
C THR A 74 -0.88 12.86 -8.65
N SER A 75 -1.16 13.42 -7.47
CA SER A 75 -0.20 13.48 -6.36
C SER A 75 0.20 12.09 -5.84
N TYR A 76 -0.73 11.14 -5.80
CA TYR A 76 -0.46 9.75 -5.43
C TYR A 76 0.50 9.08 -6.42
N VAL A 77 0.23 9.16 -7.73
CA VAL A 77 1.06 8.55 -8.78
C VAL A 77 2.44 9.21 -8.86
N VAL A 78 2.53 10.54 -8.79
CA VAL A 78 3.81 11.28 -8.75
C VAL A 78 4.66 10.82 -7.57
N ARG A 79 4.08 10.78 -6.36
CA ARG A 79 4.80 10.36 -5.15
C ARG A 79 5.35 8.94 -5.26
N ARG A 80 4.62 8.01 -5.89
CA ARG A 80 5.11 6.64 -6.14
C ARG A 80 6.28 6.60 -7.12
N LEU A 81 6.23 7.40 -8.17
CA LEU A 81 7.30 7.46 -9.18
C LEU A 81 8.58 8.11 -8.64
N GLU A 82 8.46 9.11 -7.75
CA GLU A 82 9.57 9.87 -7.17
C GLU A 82 10.18 9.20 -5.93
N GLU A 83 9.35 8.86 -4.93
CA GLU A 83 9.79 8.32 -3.65
C GLU A 83 9.76 6.79 -3.60
N GLY A 84 9.02 6.13 -4.50
CA GLY A 84 8.81 4.69 -4.48
C GLY A 84 7.66 4.23 -3.58
N ASP A 85 7.46 2.91 -3.57
CA ASP A 85 6.37 2.24 -2.85
C ASP A 85 6.76 1.84 -1.41
N PHE A 86 8.06 1.78 -1.11
CA PHE A 86 8.59 1.28 0.16
C PHE A 86 8.77 2.39 1.19
N ARG A 87 8.40 2.12 2.43
CA ARG A 87 8.43 3.08 3.54
C ARG A 87 9.17 2.52 4.75
N VAL A 88 9.72 3.42 5.56
CA VAL A 88 10.44 3.07 6.79
C VAL A 88 9.55 2.19 7.67
N GLY A 89 10.07 1.03 8.08
CA GLY A 89 9.34 0.04 8.87
C GLY A 89 8.53 -0.98 8.07
N ASP A 90 8.42 -0.85 6.74
CA ASP A 90 7.88 -1.91 5.88
C ASP A 90 8.74 -3.17 6.00
N ARG A 91 8.11 -4.34 5.83
CA ARG A 91 8.78 -5.64 5.90
C ARG A 91 8.78 -6.33 4.55
N LEU A 92 9.90 -6.94 4.21
CA LEU A 92 10.09 -7.65 2.96
C LEU A 92 10.58 -9.06 3.28
N LEU A 93 9.86 -10.06 2.82
CA LEU A 93 10.38 -11.43 2.79
C LEU A 93 11.25 -11.55 1.54
N ILE A 94 12.53 -11.83 1.74
CA ILE A 94 13.45 -12.16 0.65
C ILE A 94 13.80 -13.63 0.79
N ALA A 95 13.84 -14.34 -0.33
CA ALA A 95 14.38 -15.68 -0.43
C ALA A 95 15.31 -15.75 -1.63
N VAL A 96 16.50 -16.31 -1.43
CA VAL A 96 17.48 -16.55 -2.50
C VAL A 96 17.59 -18.06 -2.65
N GLU A 97 17.25 -18.59 -3.83
CA GLU A 97 17.41 -20.02 -4.09
C GLU A 97 18.89 -20.35 -4.27
N GLU A 98 19.33 -21.42 -3.61
CA GLU A 98 20.68 -21.97 -3.79
C GLU A 98 20.71 -22.79 -5.10
N PRO A 99 21.57 -22.44 -6.08
CA PRO A 99 21.64 -23.13 -7.37
C PRO A 99 22.22 -24.55 -7.21
N GLY A 100 21.36 -25.50 -6.85
CA GLY A 100 21.69 -26.90 -6.58
C GLY A 100 20.97 -27.55 -5.39
N GLY A 101 20.08 -26.82 -4.69
CA GLY A 101 19.49 -27.17 -3.39
C GLY A 101 18.54 -28.38 -3.28
N ALA A 102 18.86 -29.54 -3.86
CA ALA A 102 18.27 -30.82 -3.46
C ALA A 102 18.88 -31.32 -2.13
N GLY A 103 18.71 -30.53 -1.05
CA GLY A 103 19.50 -30.65 0.19
C GLY A 103 18.74 -30.43 1.50
N GLY A 104 17.40 -30.46 1.48
CA GLY A 104 16.53 -30.18 2.64
C GLY A 104 15.76 -31.40 3.17
N GLY A 105 16.38 -32.57 3.27
CA GLY A 105 15.73 -33.77 3.79
C GLY A 105 15.33 -33.64 5.27
N PRO A 106 14.10 -34.02 5.68
CA PRO A 106 13.66 -33.93 7.08
C PRO A 106 14.31 -35.04 7.92
N GLY A 107 15.57 -34.86 8.33
CA GLY A 107 16.33 -35.91 9.02
C GLY A 107 17.77 -35.54 9.38
N GLY A 108 17.97 -34.45 10.12
CA GLY A 108 19.31 -34.04 10.59
C GLY A 108 19.24 -33.34 11.94
N ALA A 109 19.46 -34.08 13.03
CA ALA A 109 19.46 -33.51 14.37
C ALA A 109 20.78 -32.74 14.64
N ALA A 110 20.68 -31.41 14.61
CA ALA A 110 21.56 -30.47 15.29
C ALA A 110 23.08 -30.63 15.10
N ASP A 111 23.62 -30.05 14.02
CA ASP A 111 24.78 -29.18 14.20
C ASP A 111 24.29 -27.74 14.38
N ARG A 112 24.52 -27.16 15.56
CA ARG A 112 24.12 -25.78 15.88
C ARG A 112 25.13 -24.73 15.42
N ASN A 113 26.28 -25.17 14.90
CA ASN A 113 27.36 -24.34 14.34
C ASN A 113 27.45 -24.42 12.81
N ALA A 114 26.44 -24.98 12.13
CA ALA A 114 26.34 -24.90 10.68
C ALA A 114 26.39 -23.44 10.22
N VAL A 115 27.50 -23.04 9.61
CA VAL A 115 27.67 -21.71 9.00
C VAL A 115 26.67 -21.61 7.86
N LYS A 116 25.58 -20.85 8.07
CA LYS A 116 24.55 -20.60 7.04
C LYS A 116 25.22 -20.12 5.75
N SER A 117 24.92 -20.78 4.62
CA SER A 117 25.31 -20.30 3.29
C SER A 117 24.83 -18.86 3.07
N PRO A 118 25.52 -18.02 2.26
CA PRO A 118 25.11 -16.63 2.06
C PRO A 118 23.65 -16.49 1.56
N GLU A 119 23.17 -17.42 0.75
CA GLU A 119 21.79 -17.55 0.29
C GLU A 119 20.80 -17.75 1.46
N GLN A 120 21.18 -18.57 2.44
CA GLN A 120 20.41 -18.84 3.67
C GLN A 120 20.47 -17.69 4.67
N GLN A 121 21.44 -16.77 4.56
CA GLN A 121 21.50 -15.53 5.33
C GLN A 121 20.68 -14.41 4.67
N LEU A 122 20.55 -14.44 3.35
CA LEU A 122 19.68 -13.56 2.56
C LEU A 122 18.22 -14.03 2.51
N THR A 123 17.93 -15.23 3.02
CA THR A 123 16.57 -15.79 3.10
C THR A 123 15.96 -15.54 4.48
N ASP A 124 15.40 -14.34 4.70
CA ASP A 124 14.72 -13.93 5.93
C ASP A 124 13.74 -12.75 5.69
N THR A 125 13.08 -12.28 6.75
CA THR A 125 12.27 -11.06 6.74
C THR A 125 13.11 -9.84 7.12
N PHE A 126 13.39 -8.99 6.14
CA PHE A 126 14.11 -7.72 6.32
C PHE A 126 13.13 -6.58 6.56
N THR A 127 13.59 -5.51 7.23
CA THR A 127 12.80 -4.30 7.50
C THR A 127 13.47 -3.09 6.86
N VAL A 128 12.69 -2.21 6.24
CA VAL A 128 13.19 -0.96 5.64
C VAL A 128 13.66 0.01 6.73
N GLY A 129 14.93 0.40 6.67
CA GLY A 129 15.58 1.36 7.55
C GLY A 129 15.16 2.81 7.30
N ALA A 130 15.66 3.72 8.12
CA ALA A 130 15.23 5.12 8.16
C ALA A 130 15.43 5.88 6.83
N SER A 131 16.46 5.54 6.06
CA SER A 131 16.78 6.16 4.77
C SER A 131 16.05 5.53 3.57
N GLN A 132 15.00 4.72 3.81
CA GLN A 132 14.43 3.79 2.82
C GLN A 132 15.46 2.76 2.31
N GLU A 133 16.32 2.29 3.22
CA GLU A 133 17.42 1.38 2.91
C GLU A 133 17.17 -0.03 3.48
N LEU A 134 17.83 -1.02 2.90
CA LEU A 134 17.74 -2.43 3.29
C LEU A 134 19.13 -2.94 3.65
N THR A 135 19.32 -3.37 4.90
CA THR A 135 20.58 -3.95 5.35
C THR A 135 20.56 -5.46 5.11
N LEU A 136 21.30 -5.92 4.11
CA LEU A 136 21.42 -7.32 3.72
C LEU A 136 22.75 -7.92 4.20
N PRO A 137 22.74 -9.07 4.91
CA PRO A 137 23.95 -9.80 5.27
C PRO A 137 24.83 -10.11 4.05
N GLY A 138 26.14 -9.85 4.14
CA GLY A 138 27.10 -10.09 3.05
C GLY A 138 27.05 -9.10 1.87
N VAL A 139 25.87 -8.56 1.54
CA VAL A 139 25.65 -7.63 0.41
C VAL A 139 25.80 -6.16 0.84
N GLY A 140 25.45 -5.82 2.08
CA GLY A 140 25.56 -4.46 2.62
C GLY A 140 24.25 -3.68 2.62
N VAL A 141 24.33 -2.36 2.50
CA VAL A 141 23.16 -1.45 2.54
C VAL A 141 22.72 -1.13 1.12
N VAL A 142 21.46 -1.45 0.80
CA VAL A 142 20.84 -1.23 -0.51
C VAL A 142 19.73 -0.19 -0.39
N SER A 143 19.74 0.87 -1.20
CA SER A 143 18.66 1.88 -1.19
C SER A 143 17.44 1.42 -2.00
N LEU A 144 16.25 1.53 -1.44
CA LEU A 144 14.96 1.28 -2.10
C LEU A 144 14.23 2.57 -2.51
N HIS A 145 14.88 3.74 -2.38
CA HIS A 145 14.29 5.02 -2.73
C HIS A 145 13.90 5.07 -4.21
N GLY A 146 12.64 5.40 -4.50
CA GLY A 146 12.11 5.45 -5.87
C GLY A 146 11.77 4.08 -6.46
N VAL A 147 12.04 2.97 -5.77
CA VAL A 147 11.76 1.60 -6.26
C VAL A 147 10.27 1.29 -6.12
N LEU A 148 9.64 0.84 -7.21
CA LEU A 148 8.24 0.39 -7.19
C LEU A 148 8.12 -1.06 -6.72
N ARG A 149 6.94 -1.43 -6.24
CA ARG A 149 6.64 -2.79 -5.76
C ARG A 149 6.93 -3.89 -6.79
N THR A 150 6.72 -3.60 -8.07
CA THR A 150 6.96 -4.54 -9.19
C THR A 150 8.43 -4.53 -9.67
N GLU A 151 9.22 -3.53 -9.28
CA GLU A 151 10.65 -3.40 -9.64
C GLU A 151 11.59 -3.98 -8.57
N LEU A 152 11.08 -4.24 -7.35
CA LEU A 152 11.85 -4.75 -6.22
C LEU A 152 12.68 -6.00 -6.52
N GLU A 153 12.05 -7.01 -7.14
CA GLU A 153 12.67 -8.30 -7.40
C GLU A 153 13.82 -8.22 -8.43
N PRO A 154 13.63 -7.65 -9.64
CA PRO A 154 14.74 -7.47 -10.58
C PRO A 154 15.82 -6.51 -10.05
N PHE A 155 15.46 -5.50 -9.24
CA PHE A 155 16.42 -4.60 -8.60
C PHE A 155 17.32 -5.33 -7.60
N LEU A 156 16.73 -6.10 -6.67
CA LEU A 156 17.48 -6.88 -5.69
C LEU A 156 18.29 -8.01 -6.33
N SER A 157 17.75 -8.66 -7.37
CA SER A 157 18.51 -9.65 -8.16
C SER A 157 19.77 -9.02 -8.77
N GLY A 158 19.68 -7.80 -9.32
CA GLY A 158 20.83 -7.07 -9.87
C GLY A 158 21.90 -6.71 -8.82
N GLU A 159 21.52 -6.31 -7.62
CA GLU A 159 22.48 -6.03 -6.54
C GLU A 159 23.10 -7.31 -5.96
N ILE A 160 22.31 -8.36 -5.76
CA ILE A 160 22.78 -9.65 -5.23
C ILE A 160 23.66 -10.39 -6.27
N ALA A 161 23.41 -10.22 -7.57
CA ALA A 161 24.19 -10.80 -8.66
C ALA A 161 25.66 -10.31 -8.72
N ARG A 162 26.00 -9.25 -7.97
CA ARG A 162 27.38 -8.78 -7.80
C ARG A 162 28.18 -9.65 -6.82
N TYR A 163 27.50 -10.37 -5.93
CA TYR A 163 28.08 -11.16 -4.84
C TYR A 163 27.85 -12.66 -5.02
N ILE A 164 26.74 -13.05 -5.63
CA ILE A 164 26.35 -14.44 -5.91
C ILE A 164 26.19 -14.59 -7.42
N LYS A 165 26.70 -15.68 -7.99
CA LYS A 165 26.58 -15.95 -9.43
C LYS A 165 25.21 -16.57 -9.73
N GLU A 166 24.48 -15.98 -10.68
CA GLU A 166 23.15 -16.44 -11.13
C GLU A 166 22.11 -16.61 -10.00
N PRO A 167 21.89 -15.58 -9.13
CA PRO A 167 20.98 -15.71 -7.99
C PRO A 167 19.52 -15.61 -8.43
N VAL A 168 18.75 -16.65 -8.12
CA VAL A 168 17.28 -16.60 -8.21
C VAL A 168 16.76 -15.98 -6.93
N VAL A 169 16.31 -14.73 -7.01
CA VAL A 169 15.82 -13.95 -5.87
C VAL A 169 14.30 -13.81 -5.98
N HIS A 170 13.59 -14.16 -4.92
CA HIS A 170 12.16 -13.89 -4.74
C HIS A 170 12.00 -12.81 -3.68
N ALA A 171 11.38 -11.69 -4.03
CA ALA A 171 11.26 -10.54 -3.13
C ALA A 171 9.80 -10.12 -2.95
N ARG A 172 9.22 -10.39 -1.77
CA ARG A 172 7.79 -10.19 -1.49
C ARG A 172 7.56 -9.18 -0.36
N PRO A 173 6.90 -8.05 -0.64
CA PRO A 173 6.50 -7.11 0.41
C PRO A 173 5.40 -7.70 1.29
N LEU A 174 5.56 -7.54 2.59
CA LEU A 174 4.59 -7.93 3.59
C LEU A 174 3.83 -6.70 4.06
N ILE A 175 2.50 -6.82 4.15
CA ILE A 175 1.59 -5.82 4.69
C ILE A 175 1.13 -6.25 6.09
N SER A 176 0.97 -5.28 6.99
CA SER A 176 0.44 -5.53 8.34
C SER A 176 -1.06 -5.24 8.36
N LEU A 177 -1.87 -6.28 8.62
CA LEU A 177 -3.33 -6.17 8.77
C LEU A 177 -3.70 -6.25 10.25
N ALA A 178 -4.44 -5.25 10.74
CA ALA A 178 -5.15 -5.35 12.00
C ALA A 178 -6.44 -6.16 11.79
N VAL A 179 -6.52 -7.34 12.39
CA VAL A 179 -7.75 -8.15 12.40
C VAL A 179 -8.44 -7.96 13.76
N THR A 180 -9.65 -7.43 13.75
CA THR A 180 -10.44 -7.12 14.96
C THR A 180 -11.91 -7.48 14.78
N GLY A 181 -12.57 -7.87 15.88
CA GLY A 181 -13.97 -8.30 15.90
C GLY A 181 -14.20 -9.72 15.37
N GLY A 182 -15.06 -10.49 16.03
CA GLY A 182 -15.57 -11.78 15.55
C GLY A 182 -14.54 -12.92 15.31
N VAL A 183 -13.27 -12.73 15.67
CA VAL A 183 -12.18 -13.71 15.48
C VAL A 183 -11.63 -14.20 16.82
N ASN A 184 -11.11 -15.45 16.84
CA ASN A 184 -10.56 -16.07 18.06
C ASN A 184 -9.38 -15.31 18.66
N LYS A 185 -8.52 -14.70 17.83
CA LYS A 185 -7.45 -13.82 18.31
C LYS A 185 -7.36 -12.56 17.45
N ALA A 186 -7.83 -11.44 18.01
CA ALA A 186 -7.58 -10.13 17.44
C ALA A 186 -6.08 -9.77 17.53
N GLY A 187 -5.55 -9.07 16.54
CA GLY A 187 -4.14 -8.69 16.51
C GLY A 187 -3.65 -8.22 15.14
N TYR A 188 -2.36 -7.90 15.07
CA TYR A 188 -1.69 -7.53 13.82
C TYR A 188 -1.06 -8.76 13.17
N TYR A 189 -1.42 -9.01 11.91
CA TYR A 189 -0.95 -10.12 11.10
C TYR A 189 -0.11 -9.57 9.94
N THR A 190 1.15 -9.97 9.87
CA THR A 190 2.05 -9.65 8.75
C THR A 190 1.86 -10.71 7.67
N VAL A 191 1.39 -10.32 6.49
CA VAL A 191 1.03 -11.24 5.38
C VAL A 191 1.52 -10.69 4.04
N PRO A 192 1.79 -11.54 3.03
CA PRO A 192 2.11 -11.08 1.68
C PRO A 192 1.04 -10.14 1.10
N ALA A 193 1.46 -9.14 0.32
CA ALA A 193 0.53 -8.20 -0.31
C ALA A 193 -0.46 -8.83 -1.30
N ASP A 194 -0.15 -10.03 -1.80
CA ASP A 194 -0.97 -10.86 -2.69
C ASP A 194 -1.78 -11.95 -1.94
N ALA A 195 -1.73 -11.99 -0.61
CA ALA A 195 -2.41 -13.00 0.19
C ALA A 195 -3.95 -12.87 0.10
N VAL A 196 -4.61 -14.01 -0.12
CA VAL A 196 -6.08 -14.09 -0.09
C VAL A 196 -6.57 -13.77 1.32
N ILE A 197 -7.41 -12.75 1.48
CA ILE A 197 -7.95 -12.29 2.78
C ILE A 197 -8.55 -13.44 3.58
N SER A 198 -9.22 -14.38 2.91
CA SER A 198 -9.77 -15.60 3.53
C SER A 198 -8.72 -16.45 4.26
N ALA A 199 -7.50 -16.56 3.74
CA ALA A 199 -6.42 -17.30 4.41
C ALA A 199 -5.94 -16.58 5.68
N VAL A 200 -5.96 -15.24 5.68
CA VAL A 200 -5.64 -14.42 6.87
C VAL A 200 -6.70 -14.61 7.96
N LEU A 201 -7.99 -14.63 7.58
CA LEU A 201 -9.09 -14.89 8.51
C LEU A 201 -9.05 -16.32 9.07
N ILE A 202 -8.71 -17.31 8.24
CA ILE A 202 -8.50 -18.69 8.69
C ILE A 202 -7.32 -18.74 9.69
N ALA A 203 -6.18 -18.10 9.39
CA ALA A 203 -5.04 -18.06 10.32
C ALA A 203 -5.35 -17.33 11.65
N ALA A 204 -6.23 -16.32 11.63
CA ALA A 204 -6.73 -15.63 12.82
C ALA A 204 -7.76 -16.45 13.63
N ALA A 205 -8.42 -17.43 12.99
CA ALA A 205 -9.33 -18.38 13.64
C ALA A 205 -8.61 -19.63 14.19
N ASP A 206 -7.62 -20.15 13.45
CA ASP A 206 -7.01 -21.48 13.65
C ASP A 206 -5.99 -21.56 14.81
N ARG A 207 -5.27 -20.46 15.10
CA ARG A 207 -4.12 -20.47 16.04
C ARG A 207 -4.51 -20.49 17.53
N ALA A 208 -5.54 -21.25 17.88
CA ALA A 208 -6.09 -21.46 19.22
C ALA A 208 -5.87 -22.88 19.78
N GLN A 209 -5.29 -23.81 19.02
CA GLN A 209 -4.96 -25.18 19.48
C GLN A 209 -3.46 -25.49 19.40
N ARG A 210 -2.68 -24.91 20.32
CA ARG A 210 -1.42 -25.47 20.87
C ARG A 210 -0.99 -24.69 22.10
#